data_AF-A0A0Q4Q8P8-F1
#
_entry.id   AF-A0A0Q4Q8P8-F1
#
_cell.length_a   1.000
_cell.length_b   1.000
_cell.length_c   1.000
_cell.angle_alpha   90.00
_cell.angle_beta   90.00
_cell.angle_gamma   90.00
#
_symmetry.space_group_name_H-M   'P 1'
#
loop_
_entity.id
_entity.type
_entity.pdbx_description
1 polymer ?
#
loop_
_entity_poly.entity_id
_entity_poly.type
_entity_poly.pdbx_seq_one_letter_code
_entity_poly.pdbx_strand_id
1 'polypeptide(L)'
;MKMAAGFWHKAIGVFWAALGLILYPNTLDPSYGLDGLIASWVVFSLFPGASLFCVGVRKNRRFNWKQKYLNEQEPYLVQFRIELQKLEHEQELAREERERAEEAEATARLEAEKEATLAALRAETEAAARREAASRTSPPPPSSPPPPPLMPKNISCPGCGARKVLQPMQSVECDYCGTMLVYS
;
A
#
# COMPACT_ATOMS: atom_id res chain seq x y z
N MET A 1 -64.12 58.43 -0.58
CA MET A 1 -63.27 57.45 -1.30
C MET A 1 -62.74 58.01 -2.63
N LYS A 2 -61.90 59.06 -2.61
CA LYS A 2 -61.32 59.67 -3.84
C LYS A 2 -59.79 59.54 -3.94
N MET A 3 -59.11 59.04 -2.91
CA MET A 3 -57.65 58.96 -2.89
C MET A 3 -57.04 57.69 -3.52
N ALA A 4 -57.85 56.67 -3.84
CA ALA A 4 -57.32 55.42 -4.39
C ALA A 4 -56.96 55.49 -5.89
N ALA A 5 -57.61 56.37 -6.66
CA ALA A 5 -57.47 56.38 -8.12
C ALA A 5 -56.06 56.75 -8.61
N GLY A 6 -55.35 57.64 -7.90
CA GLY A 6 -53.98 58.03 -8.27
C GLY A 6 -52.93 56.95 -8.01
N PHE A 7 -53.15 56.10 -7.01
CA PHE A 7 -52.21 55.05 -6.64
C PHE A 7 -52.21 53.90 -7.66
N TRP A 8 -53.41 53.49 -8.10
CA TRP A 8 -53.56 52.41 -9.09
C TRP A 8 -52.92 52.75 -10.44
N HIS A 9 -53.03 53.99 -10.91
CA HIS A 9 -52.36 54.38 -12.15
C HIS A 9 -50.83 54.35 -12.06
N LYS A 10 -50.26 54.73 -10.90
CA LYS A 10 -48.81 54.65 -10.69
C LYS A 10 -48.32 53.21 -10.59
N ALA A 11 -49.05 52.34 -9.89
CA ALA A 11 -48.71 50.93 -9.77
C ALA A 11 -48.78 50.20 -11.13
N ILE A 12 -49.81 50.49 -11.93
CA ILE A 12 -49.96 49.94 -13.28
C ILE A 12 -48.80 50.43 -14.18
N GLY A 13 -48.46 51.73 -14.14
CA GLY A 13 -47.34 52.27 -14.92
C GLY A 13 -46.00 51.63 -14.59
N VAL A 14 -45.69 51.44 -13.30
CA VAL A 14 -44.44 50.78 -12.86
C VAL A 14 -44.42 49.31 -13.27
N PHE A 15 -45.55 48.61 -13.18
CA PHE A 15 -45.67 47.23 -13.63
C PHE A 15 -45.39 47.09 -15.14
N TRP A 16 -45.95 47.97 -15.98
CA TRP A 16 -45.70 47.96 -17.42
C TRP A 16 -44.27 48.35 -17.78
N ALA A 17 -43.67 49.30 -17.06
CA ALA A 17 -42.26 49.67 -17.24
C ALA A 17 -41.33 48.49 -16.92
N ALA A 18 -41.58 47.78 -15.81
CA ALA A 18 -40.82 46.60 -15.42
C ALA A 18 -41.01 45.44 -16.41
N LEU A 19 -42.25 45.21 -16.88
CA LEU A 19 -42.56 44.18 -17.87
C LEU A 19 -41.85 44.46 -19.21
N GLY A 20 -41.84 45.73 -19.64
CA GLY A 20 -41.11 46.18 -20.83
C GLY A 20 -39.61 45.92 -20.71
N LEU A 21 -39.01 46.21 -19.55
CA LEU A 21 -37.58 46.05 -19.30
C LEU A 21 -37.12 44.58 -19.25
N ILE A 22 -37.98 43.68 -18.77
CA ILE A 22 -37.71 42.23 -18.71
C ILE A 22 -37.87 41.57 -20.10
N LEU A 23 -38.82 42.06 -20.90
CA LEU A 23 -39.07 41.55 -22.25
C LEU A 23 -38.09 42.11 -23.29
N TYR A 24 -37.66 43.37 -23.15
CA TYR A 24 -36.77 44.09 -24.06
C TYR A 24 -35.50 43.31 -24.49
N PRO A 25 -34.68 42.73 -23.57
CA PRO A 25 -33.45 42.05 -23.97
C PRO A 25 -33.66 40.62 -24.50
N ASN A 26 -34.86 40.03 -24.34
CA ASN A 26 -35.08 38.61 -24.59
C ASN A 26 -35.87 38.31 -25.87
N THR A 27 -36.54 39.29 -26.48
CA THR A 27 -37.46 39.05 -27.60
C THR A 27 -37.19 39.79 -28.90
N LEU A 28 -36.40 40.87 -28.90
CA LEU A 28 -36.20 41.70 -30.09
C LEU A 28 -34.73 41.76 -30.48
N ASP A 29 -34.43 41.40 -31.74
CA ASP A 29 -33.14 41.65 -32.34
C ASP A 29 -32.85 43.16 -32.38
N PRO A 30 -31.59 43.59 -32.15
CA PRO A 30 -31.22 45.01 -32.05
C PRO A 30 -31.45 45.83 -33.34
N SER A 31 -31.90 45.21 -34.44
CA SER A 31 -32.24 45.88 -35.68
C SER A 31 -33.61 46.57 -35.67
N TYR A 32 -34.49 46.25 -34.72
CA TYR A 32 -35.78 46.91 -34.58
C TYR A 32 -35.64 48.07 -33.59
N GLY A 33 -35.52 49.28 -34.12
CA GLY A 33 -35.42 50.52 -33.33
C GLY A 33 -36.68 50.83 -32.51
N LEU A 34 -36.76 52.07 -32.00
CA LEU A 34 -37.85 52.56 -31.14
C LEU A 34 -39.26 52.26 -31.71
N ASP A 35 -39.40 52.29 -33.04
CA ASP A 35 -40.66 52.03 -33.76
C ASP A 35 -41.16 50.59 -33.60
N GLY A 36 -40.27 49.60 -33.56
CA GLY A 36 -40.64 48.20 -33.31
C GLY A 36 -41.13 47.99 -31.87
N LEU A 37 -40.60 48.78 -30.94
CA LEU A 37 -40.98 48.78 -29.53
C LEU A 37 -42.38 49.38 -29.35
N ILE A 38 -42.66 50.51 -29.98
CA ILE A 38 -43.98 51.14 -29.96
C ILE A 38 -45.02 50.22 -30.61
N ALA A 39 -44.73 49.65 -31.77
CA ALA A 39 -45.63 48.70 -32.44
C ALA A 39 -45.91 47.45 -31.59
N SER A 40 -44.86 46.85 -31.00
CA SER A 40 -45.01 45.71 -30.09
C SER A 40 -45.85 46.08 -28.86
N TRP A 41 -45.69 47.28 -28.33
CA TRP A 41 -46.42 47.75 -27.15
C TRP A 41 -47.90 47.99 -27.46
N VAL A 42 -48.20 48.63 -28.60
CA VAL A 42 -49.57 48.84 -29.08
C VAL A 42 -50.28 47.52 -29.33
N VAL A 43 -49.63 46.54 -29.97
CA VAL A 43 -50.20 45.20 -30.19
C VAL A 43 -50.44 44.47 -28.87
N PHE A 44 -49.53 44.60 -27.91
CA PHE A 44 -49.69 43.99 -26.58
C PHE A 44 -50.82 44.63 -25.77
N SER A 45 -51.00 45.95 -25.85
CA SER A 45 -52.09 46.66 -25.18
C SER A 45 -53.46 46.37 -25.81
N LEU A 46 -53.52 46.19 -27.14
CA LEU A 46 -54.76 45.88 -27.84
C LEU A 46 -55.16 44.40 -27.70
N PHE A 47 -54.19 43.49 -27.58
CA PHE A 47 -54.44 42.05 -27.55
C PHE A 47 -53.58 41.30 -26.50
N PRO A 48 -53.79 41.55 -25.19
CA PRO A 48 -52.97 40.95 -24.13
C PRO A 48 -53.08 39.42 -24.08
N GLY A 49 -54.22 38.84 -24.47
CA GLY A 49 -54.40 37.39 -24.52
C GLY A 49 -53.59 36.72 -25.63
N ALA A 50 -53.57 37.33 -26.82
CA ALA A 50 -52.86 36.77 -27.98
C ALA A 50 -51.33 36.90 -27.82
N SER A 51 -50.85 38.00 -27.24
CA SER A 51 -49.42 38.20 -26.98
C SER A 51 -48.87 37.20 -25.96
N LEU A 52 -49.60 36.99 -24.84
CA LEU A 52 -49.23 35.99 -23.84
C LEU A 52 -49.29 34.57 -24.40
N PHE A 53 -50.26 34.27 -25.26
CA PHE A 53 -50.35 32.98 -25.95
C PHE A 53 -49.13 32.75 -26.87
N CYS A 54 -48.76 33.73 -27.71
CA CYS A 54 -47.59 33.64 -28.58
C CYS A 54 -46.27 33.49 -27.80
N VAL A 55 -46.10 34.24 -26.72
CA VAL A 55 -44.94 34.13 -25.82
C VAL A 55 -44.93 32.76 -25.14
N GLY A 56 -46.09 32.28 -24.68
CA GLY A 56 -46.26 30.96 -24.07
C GLY A 56 -45.87 29.83 -25.02
N VAL A 57 -46.36 29.85 -26.26
CA VAL A 57 -46.03 28.85 -27.30
C VAL A 57 -44.54 28.88 -27.64
N ARG A 58 -43.95 30.07 -27.81
CA ARG A 58 -42.51 30.20 -28.10
C ARG A 58 -41.64 29.69 -26.94
N LYS A 59 -42.02 30.00 -25.70
CA LYS A 59 -41.30 29.55 -24.50
C LYS A 59 -41.44 28.04 -24.29
N ASN A 60 -42.64 27.49 -24.49
CA ASN A 60 -42.89 26.05 -24.44
C ASN A 60 -42.09 25.30 -25.50
N ARG A 61 -42.03 25.82 -26.73
CA ARG A 61 -41.22 25.24 -27.80
C ARG A 61 -39.73 25.25 -27.47
N ARG A 62 -39.21 26.35 -26.90
CA ARG A 62 -37.81 26.45 -26.48
C ARG A 62 -37.49 25.52 -25.30
N PHE A 63 -38.43 25.36 -24.37
CA PHE A 63 -38.31 24.43 -23.25
C PHE A 63 -38.27 22.97 -23.73
N ASN A 64 -39.22 22.58 -24.59
CA ASN A 64 -39.27 21.24 -25.19
C ASN A 64 -38.01 20.92 -26.00
N TRP A 65 -37.44 21.90 -26.70
CA TRP A 65 -36.15 21.74 -27.38
C TRP A 65 -35.02 21.44 -26.39
N LYS A 66 -34.86 22.26 -25.35
CA LYS A 66 -33.84 22.01 -24.31
C LYS A 66 -34.03 20.65 -23.64
N GLN A 67 -35.27 20.27 -23.36
CA GLN A 67 -35.57 19.00 -22.71
C GLN A 67 -35.22 17.81 -23.61
N LYS A 68 -35.43 17.91 -24.93
CA LYS A 68 -34.95 16.91 -25.90
C LYS A 68 -33.42 16.80 -25.88
N TYR A 69 -32.70 17.92 -25.93
CA TYR A 69 -31.23 17.90 -25.87
C TYR A 69 -30.69 17.28 -24.58
N LEU A 70 -31.33 17.56 -23.43
CA LEU A 70 -30.92 16.97 -22.16
C LEU A 70 -31.19 15.46 -22.12
N ASN A 71 -32.38 15.03 -22.54
CA ASN A 71 -32.72 13.60 -22.62
C ASN A 71 -31.80 12.84 -23.60
N GLU A 72 -31.32 13.50 -24.65
CA GLU A 72 -30.41 12.91 -25.63
C GLU A 72 -28.96 12.83 -25.11
N GLN A 73 -28.56 13.73 -24.19
CA GLN A 73 -27.25 13.68 -23.52
C GLN A 73 -27.20 12.71 -22.33
N GLU A 74 -28.29 12.56 -21.60
CA GLU A 74 -28.39 11.69 -20.42
C GLU A 74 -27.87 10.25 -20.64
N PRO A 75 -28.18 9.53 -21.74
CA PRO A 75 -27.67 8.18 -21.95
C PRO A 75 -26.14 8.12 -22.04
N TYR A 76 -25.49 9.13 -22.63
CA TYR A 76 -24.03 9.18 -22.73
C TYR A 76 -23.38 9.37 -21.36
N LEU A 77 -23.96 10.21 -20.50
CA LEU A 77 -23.47 10.41 -19.14
C LEU A 77 -23.64 9.16 -18.28
N VAL A 78 -24.76 8.45 -18.44
CA VAL A 78 -25.00 7.17 -17.76
C VAL A 78 -24.02 6.11 -18.25
N GLN A 79 -23.82 6.02 -19.57
CA GLN A 79 -22.88 5.07 -20.17
C GLN A 79 -21.45 5.32 -19.70
N PHE A 80 -21.01 6.58 -19.69
CA PHE A 80 -19.69 6.95 -19.19
C PHE A 80 -19.50 6.57 -17.70
N ARG A 81 -20.54 6.74 -16.88
CA ARG A 81 -20.50 6.33 -15.47
C ARG A 81 -20.38 4.81 -15.32
N ILE A 82 -21.11 4.04 -16.14
CA ILE A 82 -21.03 2.58 -16.14
C ILE A 82 -19.63 2.11 -16.55
N GLU A 83 -19.04 2.73 -17.58
CA GLU A 83 -17.68 2.41 -18.02
C GLU A 83 -16.64 2.69 -16.93
N LEU A 84 -16.76 3.82 -16.22
CA LEU A 84 -15.88 4.11 -15.09
C LEU A 84 -16.01 3.07 -13.97
N GLN A 85 -17.24 2.72 -13.58
CA GLN A 85 -17.45 1.68 -12.57
C GLN A 85 -16.89 0.32 -13.00
N LYS A 86 -17.01 -0.02 -14.29
CA LYS A 86 -16.45 -1.26 -14.84
C LYS A 86 -14.92 -1.24 -14.76
N LEU A 87 -14.30 -0.12 -15.11
CA LEU A 87 -12.84 0.02 -15.08
C LEU A 87 -12.29 -0.05 -13.64
N GLU A 88 -12.97 0.59 -12.69
CA GLU A 88 -12.63 0.49 -11.26
C GLU A 88 -12.72 -0.96 -10.78
N HIS A 89 -13.81 -1.65 -11.12
CA HIS A 89 -14.00 -3.06 -10.75
C HIS A 89 -12.94 -3.99 -11.37
N GLU A 90 -12.57 -3.77 -12.63
CA GLU A 90 -11.50 -4.52 -13.30
C GLU A 90 -10.13 -4.28 -12.63
N GLN A 91 -9.86 -3.05 -12.18
CA GLN A 91 -8.63 -2.74 -11.43
C GLN A 91 -8.60 -3.41 -10.06
N GLU A 92 -9.72 -3.41 -9.34
CA GLU A 92 -9.84 -4.11 -8.06
C GLU A 92 -9.62 -5.60 -8.22
N LEU A 93 -10.25 -6.22 -9.22
CA LEU A 93 -10.05 -7.64 -9.54
C LEU A 93 -8.57 -7.94 -9.83
N ALA A 94 -7.92 -7.10 -10.64
CA ALA A 94 -6.50 -7.26 -10.95
C ALA A 94 -5.58 -7.07 -9.73
N ARG A 95 -6.00 -6.30 -8.71
CA ARG A 95 -5.27 -6.19 -7.44
C ARG A 95 -5.45 -7.45 -6.60
N GLU A 96 -6.69 -7.92 -6.45
CA GLU A 96 -6.97 -9.15 -5.71
C GLU A 96 -6.25 -10.37 -6.31
N GLU A 97 -6.17 -10.46 -7.64
CA GLU A 97 -5.44 -11.55 -8.31
C GLU A 97 -3.95 -11.52 -8.01
N ARG A 98 -3.35 -10.33 -7.91
CA ARG A 98 -1.93 -10.18 -7.51
C ARG A 98 -1.74 -10.55 -6.06
N GLU A 99 -2.62 -10.10 -5.17
CA GLU A 99 -2.56 -10.46 -3.75
C GLU A 99 -2.68 -11.99 -3.57
N ARG A 100 -3.63 -12.64 -4.26
CA ARG A 100 -3.76 -14.11 -4.24
C ARG A 100 -2.53 -14.81 -4.81
N ALA A 101 -1.91 -14.26 -5.86
CA ALA A 101 -0.68 -14.82 -6.42
C ALA A 101 0.50 -14.69 -5.44
N GLU A 102 0.65 -13.53 -4.78
CA GLU A 102 1.67 -13.30 -3.76
C GLU A 102 1.46 -14.22 -2.54
N GLU A 103 0.21 -14.42 -2.10
CA GLU A 103 -0.13 -15.37 -1.04
C GLU A 103 0.17 -16.82 -1.43
N ALA A 104 -0.14 -17.21 -2.67
CA ALA A 104 0.19 -18.54 -3.20
C ALA A 104 1.71 -18.77 -3.28
N GLU A 105 2.49 -17.75 -3.66
CA GLU A 105 3.94 -17.83 -3.64
C GLU A 105 4.51 -17.89 -2.21
N ALA A 106 3.95 -17.10 -1.29
CA ALA A 106 4.38 -17.09 0.10
C ALA A 106 4.10 -18.44 0.79
N THR A 107 2.92 -19.02 0.53
CA THR A 107 2.56 -20.35 1.03
C THR A 107 3.48 -21.44 0.44
N ALA A 108 3.75 -21.41 -0.87
CA ALA A 108 4.69 -22.33 -1.50
C ALA A 108 6.12 -22.22 -0.93
N ARG A 109 6.60 -21.01 -0.64
CA ARG A 109 7.91 -20.80 0.01
C ARG A 109 7.95 -21.38 1.42
N LEU A 110 6.90 -21.15 2.19
CA LEU A 110 6.79 -21.65 3.56
C LEU A 110 6.68 -23.18 3.60
N GLU A 111 6.00 -23.79 2.63
CA GLU A 111 5.97 -25.24 2.46
C GLU A 111 7.35 -25.78 2.08
N ALA A 112 8.05 -25.16 1.13
CA ALA A 112 9.41 -25.55 0.76
C ALA A 112 10.40 -25.43 1.94
N GLU A 113 10.27 -24.40 2.78
CA GLU A 113 11.07 -24.25 4.00
C GLU A 113 10.76 -25.36 5.02
N LYS A 114 9.49 -25.70 5.21
CA LYS A 114 9.08 -26.84 6.06
C LYS A 114 9.62 -28.16 5.53
N GLU A 115 9.61 -28.37 4.23
CA GLU A 115 10.18 -29.58 3.62
C GLU A 115 11.71 -29.64 3.78
N ALA A 116 12.40 -28.51 3.59
CA ALA A 116 13.85 -28.42 3.77
C ALA A 116 14.25 -28.68 5.24
N THR A 117 13.52 -28.12 6.19
CA THR A 117 13.75 -28.36 7.63
C THR A 117 13.46 -29.81 8.02
N LEU A 118 12.37 -30.39 7.52
CA LEU A 118 12.09 -31.83 7.72
C LEU A 118 13.16 -32.72 7.10
N ALA A 119 13.67 -32.39 5.92
CA ALA A 119 14.76 -33.12 5.28
C ALA A 119 16.08 -33.01 6.08
N ALA A 120 16.39 -31.82 6.63
CA ALA A 120 17.54 -31.63 7.50
C ALA A 120 17.44 -32.48 8.78
N LEU A 121 16.28 -32.48 9.44
CA LEU A 121 16.04 -33.32 10.62
C LEU A 121 16.19 -34.82 10.31
N ARG A 122 15.69 -35.27 9.14
CA ARG A 122 15.90 -36.66 8.68
C ARG A 122 17.39 -36.96 8.47
N ALA A 123 18.13 -36.07 7.81
CA ALA A 123 19.56 -36.25 7.59
C ALA A 123 20.35 -36.29 8.92
N GLU A 124 19.99 -35.46 9.90
CA GLU A 124 20.60 -35.46 11.24
C GLU A 124 20.31 -36.74 12.02
N THR A 125 19.07 -37.24 11.99
CA THR A 125 18.70 -38.50 12.66
C THR A 125 19.42 -39.69 12.03
N GLU A 126 19.54 -39.73 10.69
CA GLU A 126 20.34 -40.73 9.99
C GLU A 126 21.83 -40.63 10.33
N ALA A 127 22.40 -39.42 10.41
CA ALA A 127 23.78 -39.21 10.80
C ALA A 127 24.03 -39.63 12.26
N ALA A 128 23.10 -39.34 13.17
CA ALA A 128 23.16 -39.78 14.56
C ALA A 128 23.10 -41.31 14.68
N ALA A 129 22.19 -41.96 13.94
CA ALA A 129 22.11 -43.42 13.89
C ALA A 129 23.39 -44.06 13.34
N ARG A 130 24.01 -43.46 12.31
CA ARG A 130 25.33 -43.91 11.79
C ARG A 130 26.43 -43.74 12.83
N ARG A 131 26.45 -42.63 13.58
CA ARG A 131 27.43 -42.41 14.67
C ARG A 131 27.26 -43.45 15.78
N GLU A 132 26.03 -43.79 16.15
CA GLU A 132 25.77 -44.82 17.16
C GLU A 132 26.19 -46.22 16.67
N ALA A 133 25.88 -46.58 15.42
CA ALA A 133 26.32 -47.84 14.82
C ALA A 133 27.86 -47.94 14.75
N ALA A 134 28.55 -46.85 14.39
CA ALA A 134 30.00 -46.79 14.39
C ALA A 134 30.59 -46.95 15.80
N SER A 135 29.96 -46.33 16.82
CA SER A 135 30.34 -46.48 18.22
C SER A 135 30.27 -47.94 18.71
N ARG A 136 29.22 -48.68 18.32
CA ARG A 136 29.05 -50.10 18.70
C ARG A 136 30.05 -51.05 18.02
N THR A 137 30.70 -50.63 16.93
CA THR A 137 31.63 -51.46 16.15
C THR A 137 33.10 -51.10 16.42
N SER A 138 33.38 -50.12 17.28
CA SER A 138 34.74 -49.80 17.68
C SER A 138 35.31 -50.91 18.57
N PRO A 139 36.46 -51.51 18.24
CA PRO A 139 37.18 -52.38 19.18
C PRO A 139 37.57 -51.59 20.44
N PRO A 140 37.69 -52.25 21.61
CA PRO A 140 38.11 -51.59 22.85
C PRO A 140 39.48 -50.93 22.64
N PRO A 141 39.74 -49.75 23.24
CA PRO A 141 41.03 -49.10 23.10
C PRO A 141 42.15 -50.04 23.60
N PRO A 142 43.27 -50.15 22.88
CA PRO A 142 44.39 -50.98 23.32
C PRO A 142 44.91 -50.46 24.65
N SER A 143 44.97 -51.34 25.65
CA SER A 143 45.64 -51.14 26.93
C SER A 143 47.05 -50.61 26.71
N SER A 144 47.37 -49.50 27.37
CA SER A 144 48.66 -48.82 27.39
C SER A 144 49.85 -49.77 27.65
N PRO A 145 51.00 -49.61 26.97
CA PRO A 145 52.20 -50.38 27.28
C PRO A 145 52.80 -49.97 28.65
N PRO A 146 53.46 -50.90 29.38
CA PRO A 146 54.08 -50.60 30.67
C PRO A 146 55.24 -49.59 30.53
N PRO A 147 55.41 -48.66 31.47
CA PRO A 147 56.47 -47.65 31.40
C PRO A 147 57.86 -48.32 31.46
N PRO A 148 58.85 -47.83 30.68
CA PRO A 148 60.20 -48.38 30.67
C PRO A 148 60.89 -48.20 32.04
N PRO A 149 61.82 -49.09 32.41
CA PRO A 149 62.53 -49.02 33.69
C PRO A 149 63.35 -47.73 33.77
N LEU A 150 63.05 -46.89 34.76
CA LEU A 150 63.71 -45.61 34.99
C LEU A 150 65.14 -45.87 35.50
N MET A 151 66.15 -45.51 34.71
CA MET A 151 67.56 -45.59 35.08
C MET A 151 68.01 -44.32 35.82
N PRO A 152 68.97 -44.40 36.76
CA PRO A 152 69.52 -43.22 37.43
C PRO A 152 70.14 -42.26 36.42
N LYS A 153 69.80 -40.97 36.53
CA LYS A 153 70.18 -39.92 35.58
C LYS A 153 71.11 -38.93 36.28
N ASN A 154 72.20 -38.57 35.61
CA ASN A 154 73.10 -37.53 36.09
C ASN A 154 72.51 -36.17 35.74
N ILE A 155 72.09 -35.42 36.75
CA ILE A 155 71.53 -34.08 36.57
C ILE A 155 72.56 -33.06 37.07
N SER A 156 72.87 -32.08 36.24
CA SER A 156 73.68 -30.93 36.61
C SER A 156 72.81 -29.87 37.27
N CYS A 157 73.22 -29.38 38.43
CA CYS A 157 72.54 -28.31 39.14
C CYS A 157 72.58 -27.01 38.31
N PRO A 158 71.44 -26.35 38.07
CA PRO A 158 71.39 -25.11 37.29
C PRO A 158 72.08 -23.93 37.99
N GLY A 159 72.20 -23.95 39.32
CA GLY A 159 72.80 -22.85 40.08
C GLY A 159 74.33 -22.90 40.11
N CYS A 160 74.93 -24.07 40.38
CA CYS A 160 76.37 -24.21 40.61
C CYS A 160 77.10 -25.12 39.62
N GLY A 161 76.38 -25.78 38.71
CA GLY A 161 76.96 -26.70 37.72
C GLY A 161 77.41 -28.06 38.28
N ALA A 162 77.30 -28.30 39.59
CA ALA A 162 77.65 -29.58 40.21
C ALA A 162 76.76 -30.71 39.67
N ARG A 163 77.35 -31.88 39.37
CA ARG A 163 76.64 -33.04 38.84
C ARG A 163 76.34 -34.03 39.97
N LYS A 164 75.06 -34.39 40.13
CA LYS A 164 74.64 -35.46 41.07
C LYS A 164 73.89 -36.55 40.30
N VAL A 165 74.08 -37.79 40.73
CA VAL A 165 73.32 -38.94 40.24
C VAL A 165 72.04 -39.02 41.05
N LEU A 166 70.88 -38.85 40.42
CA LEU A 166 69.59 -39.01 41.08
C LEU A 166 68.94 -40.34 40.69
N GLN A 167 68.39 -41.02 41.70
CA GLN A 167 67.52 -42.16 41.47
C GLN A 167 66.14 -41.67 41.02
N PRO A 168 65.38 -42.50 40.29
CA PRO A 168 64.04 -42.15 39.85
C PRO A 168 63.14 -41.75 41.02
N MET A 169 62.32 -40.71 40.84
CA MET A 169 61.40 -40.16 41.86
C MET A 169 62.04 -39.61 43.14
N GLN A 170 63.37 -39.45 43.21
CA GLN A 170 64.01 -38.73 44.31
C GLN A 170 64.20 -37.26 43.97
N SER A 171 63.89 -36.40 44.93
CA SER A 171 64.33 -35.01 44.97
C SER A 171 65.42 -34.86 46.02
N VAL A 172 66.57 -34.32 45.62
CA VAL A 172 67.72 -34.14 46.52
C VAL A 172 68.22 -32.71 46.40
N GLU A 173 68.52 -32.10 47.54
CA GLU A 173 69.07 -30.76 47.60
C GLU A 173 70.55 -30.76 47.16
N CYS A 174 70.96 -29.72 46.43
CA CYS A 174 72.34 -29.54 46.01
C CYS A 174 73.21 -29.08 47.17
N ASP A 175 74.26 -29.84 47.50
CA ASP A 175 75.12 -29.60 48.67
C ASP A 175 75.85 -28.24 48.64
N TYR A 176 76.00 -27.64 47.46
CA TYR A 176 76.75 -26.39 47.29
C TYR A 176 75.89 -25.12 47.29
N CYS A 177 74.63 -25.21 46.85
CA CYS A 177 73.79 -24.03 46.63
C CYS A 177 72.37 -24.16 47.17
N GLY A 178 72.03 -25.27 47.84
CA GLY A 178 70.70 -25.50 48.42
C GLY A 178 69.57 -25.66 47.40
N THR A 179 69.88 -25.76 46.11
CA THR A 179 68.84 -25.86 45.07
C THR A 179 68.32 -27.29 44.97
N MET A 180 66.98 -27.45 45.00
CA MET A 180 66.33 -28.75 44.88
C MET A 180 66.43 -29.30 43.45
N LEU A 181 67.07 -30.46 43.30
CA LEU A 181 67.15 -31.19 42.04
C LEU A 181 66.09 -32.29 42.02
N VAL A 182 65.23 -32.28 41.00
CA VAL A 182 64.16 -33.26 40.81
C VAL A 182 64.48 -34.11 39.57
N TYR A 183 64.29 -35.42 39.68
CA TYR A 183 64.39 -36.34 38.55
C TYR A 183 63.29 -36.00 37.50
N SER A 184 63.70 -35.47 36.35
CA SER A 184 62.84 -35.16 35.19
C SER A 184 63.22 -35.92 33.93
#